data_AF-A0AAU8YFS0-F1
#
_entry.id   AF-A0AAU8YFS0-F1
#
_cell.length_a   1.000
_cell.length_b   1.000
_cell.length_c   1.000
_cell.angle_alpha   90.00
_cell.angle_beta   90.00
_cell.angle_gamma   90.00
#
_symmetry.space_group_name_H-M   'P 1'
#
loop_
_entity.id
_entity.type
_entity.pdbx_description
1 polymer ?
#
loop_
_entity_poly.entity_id
_entity_poly.type
_entity_poly.pdbx_seq_one_letter_code
_entity_poly.pdbx_strand_id
1 'polypeptide(L)'
;MACSDLKRSPFERYRDYVMQLEQAGKKFPVNQFGDVNFSKIADECGNRRQWFSESAKKVFCPQGETLEQVIAKDIRRIGSEFSSPKDAESVLVDMADSKSKEASRLRSMLEQKSKENELLREQVERLSAEVRMLRSTAAEVSSQQEMMIDSGRSFIL
;
A
#
# COMPACT_ATOMS: atom_id res chain seq x y z
N MET A 1 18.61 -39.63 22.10
CA MET A 1 17.25 -39.70 21.54
C MET A 1 16.40 -38.61 22.20
N ALA A 2 15.64 -37.89 21.38
CA ALA A 2 14.55 -36.95 21.68
C ALA A 2 14.89 -35.67 22.49
N CYS A 3 15.42 -34.64 21.80
CA CYS A 3 15.14 -33.26 22.21
C CYS A 3 13.74 -32.92 21.71
N SER A 4 12.81 -32.70 22.64
CA SER A 4 11.47 -32.24 22.35
C SER A 4 11.51 -30.87 21.67
N ASP A 5 11.07 -30.81 20.41
CA ASP A 5 10.75 -29.56 19.70
C ASP A 5 9.50 -28.92 20.33
N LEU A 6 9.63 -28.42 21.56
CA LEU A 6 8.70 -27.45 22.11
C LEU A 6 8.84 -26.20 21.25
N LYS A 7 7.80 -25.91 20.46
CA LYS A 7 7.72 -24.70 19.65
C LYS A 7 7.82 -23.49 20.58
N ARG A 8 9.03 -22.96 20.76
CA ARG A 8 9.28 -21.76 21.55
C ARG A 8 8.42 -20.63 21.03
N SER A 9 7.82 -19.88 21.93
CA SER A 9 7.03 -18.71 21.56
C SER A 9 7.92 -17.66 20.89
N PRO A 10 7.37 -16.83 20.00
CA PRO A 10 8.13 -15.73 19.39
C PRO A 10 8.80 -14.81 20.42
N PHE A 11 8.18 -14.62 21.58
CA PHE A 11 8.73 -13.81 22.66
C PHE A 11 9.93 -14.48 23.34
N GLU A 12 9.88 -15.79 23.60
CA GLU A 12 11.02 -16.53 24.15
C GLU A 12 12.22 -16.50 23.20
N ARG A 13 11.99 -16.66 21.89
CA ARG A 13 13.06 -16.56 20.89
C ARG A 13 13.70 -15.17 20.85
N TYR A 14 12.89 -14.12 21.00
CA TYR A 14 13.41 -12.76 21.14
C TYR A 14 14.25 -12.60 22.41
N ARG A 15 13.79 -13.11 23.57
CA ARG A 15 14.55 -13.06 24.82
C ARG A 15 15.88 -13.82 24.73
N ASP A 16 15.88 -15.00 24.13
CA ASP A 16 17.09 -15.78 23.88
C ASP A 16 18.10 -15.00 23.04
N TYR A 17 17.62 -14.34 21.98
CA TYR A 17 18.43 -13.46 21.15
C TYR A 17 19.05 -12.29 21.94
N VAL A 18 18.26 -11.61 22.77
CA VAL A 18 18.76 -10.51 23.62
C VAL A 18 19.82 -11.00 24.60
N MET A 19 19.64 -12.18 25.20
CA MET A 19 20.67 -12.78 26.06
C MET A 19 21.94 -13.14 25.29
N GLN A 20 21.81 -13.66 24.06
CA GLN A 20 22.96 -13.96 23.20
C GLN A 20 23.72 -12.69 22.81
N LEU A 21 23.02 -11.59 22.51
CA LEU A 21 23.65 -10.30 22.27
C LEU A 21 24.44 -9.82 23.49
N GLU A 22 23.83 -9.89 24.67
CA GLU A 22 24.43 -9.48 25.94
C GLU A 22 25.68 -10.32 26.27
N GLN A 23 25.60 -11.65 26.12
CA GLN A 23 26.74 -12.55 26.32
C GLN A 23 27.87 -12.35 25.31
N ALA A 24 27.53 -12.05 24.05
CA ALA A 24 28.50 -11.80 23.00
C ALA A 24 29.06 -10.36 23.02
N GLY A 25 28.56 -9.49 23.90
CA GLY A 25 28.91 -8.06 23.91
C GLY A 25 28.51 -7.31 22.63
N LYS A 26 27.55 -7.86 21.87
CA LYS A 26 27.06 -7.28 20.62
C LYS A 26 25.91 -6.31 20.89
N LYS A 27 25.77 -5.31 20.04
CA LYS A 27 24.72 -4.29 20.13
C LYS A 27 23.56 -4.60 19.20
N PHE A 28 22.43 -3.91 19.39
CA PHE A 28 21.30 -4.04 18.47
C PHE A 28 21.66 -3.51 17.08
N PRO A 29 21.35 -4.26 16.00
CA PRO A 29 21.61 -3.79 14.65
C PRO A 29 20.74 -2.58 14.34
N VAL A 30 21.33 -1.58 13.69
CA VAL A 30 20.60 -0.38 13.24
C VAL A 30 20.44 -0.34 11.71
N ASN A 31 19.46 0.42 11.26
CA ASN A 31 19.28 0.76 9.86
C ASN A 31 20.15 1.97 9.49
N GLN A 32 20.15 2.34 8.21
CA GLN A 32 20.86 3.51 7.68
C GLN A 32 20.38 4.86 8.24
N PHE A 33 19.27 4.88 8.98
CA PHE A 33 18.69 6.06 9.62
C PHE A 33 18.99 6.11 11.13
N GLY A 34 19.65 5.09 11.68
CA GLY A 34 19.97 4.99 13.11
C GLY A 34 18.90 4.31 13.96
N ASP A 35 17.76 3.89 13.38
CA ASP A 35 16.74 3.11 14.11
C ASP A 35 17.11 1.63 14.15
N VAL A 36 16.55 0.90 15.11
CA VAL A 36 16.76 -0.54 15.24
C VAL A 36 16.21 -1.31 14.03
N ASN A 37 17.04 -2.17 13.45
CA ASN A 37 16.69 -2.97 12.28
C ASN A 37 15.95 -4.25 12.69
N PHE A 38 14.63 -4.14 12.82
CA PHE A 38 13.75 -5.26 13.14
C PHE A 38 13.78 -6.40 12.12
N SER A 39 14.20 -6.17 10.87
CA SER A 39 14.32 -7.26 9.88
C SER A 39 15.48 -8.16 10.24
N LYS A 40 16.65 -7.57 10.51
CA LYS A 40 17.84 -8.32 10.89
C LYS A 40 17.65 -9.03 12.22
N ILE A 41 16.99 -8.38 13.18
CA ILE A 41 16.60 -9.04 14.44
C ILE A 41 15.68 -10.21 14.17
N ALA A 42 14.64 -10.05 13.32
CA ALA A 42 13.70 -11.10 13.00
C ALA A 42 14.40 -12.34 12.41
N ASP A 43 15.33 -12.14 11.49
CA ASP A 43 16.12 -13.20 10.88
C ASP A 43 17.00 -13.92 11.91
N GLU A 44 17.67 -13.16 12.79
CA GLU A 44 18.56 -13.72 13.82
C GLU A 44 17.82 -14.46 14.94
N CYS A 45 16.62 -14.00 15.35
CA CYS A 45 15.79 -14.71 16.35
C CYS A 45 14.79 -15.70 15.73
N GLY A 46 14.75 -15.84 14.40
CA GLY A 46 13.82 -16.74 13.70
C GLY A 46 12.34 -16.33 13.80
N ASN A 47 12.06 -15.04 14.01
CA ASN A 47 10.72 -14.47 14.08
C ASN A 47 10.30 -13.89 12.73
N ARG A 48 8.99 -13.65 12.55
CA ARG A 48 8.49 -12.87 11.40
C ARG A 48 8.69 -11.39 11.69
N ARG A 49 9.15 -10.61 10.71
CA ARG A 49 9.28 -9.14 10.87
C ARG A 49 7.98 -8.48 11.34
N GLN A 50 6.82 -8.89 10.80
CA GLN A 50 5.52 -8.32 11.19
C GLN A 50 5.15 -8.59 12.66
N TRP A 51 5.73 -9.62 13.29
CA TRP A 51 5.42 -9.95 14.67
C TRP A 51 5.75 -8.79 15.63
N PHE A 52 6.84 -8.05 15.37
CA PHE A 52 7.23 -6.89 16.16
C PHE A 52 6.16 -5.78 16.10
N SER A 53 5.60 -5.50 14.92
CA SER A 53 4.53 -4.50 14.76
C SER A 53 3.17 -4.98 15.31
N GLU A 54 2.81 -6.24 15.04
CA GLU A 54 1.53 -6.82 15.46
C GLU A 54 1.43 -7.02 16.97
N SER A 55 2.58 -7.22 17.62
CA SER A 55 2.67 -7.52 19.05
C SER A 55 3.19 -6.35 19.88
N ALA A 56 3.51 -5.20 19.26
CA ALA A 56 4.08 -4.02 19.93
C ALA A 56 3.31 -3.61 21.19
N LYS A 57 1.98 -3.60 21.12
CA LYS A 57 1.07 -3.20 22.21
C LYS A 57 0.64 -4.35 23.14
N LYS A 58 0.99 -5.59 22.83
CA LYS A 58 0.62 -6.76 23.66
C LYS A 58 1.53 -6.83 24.88
N VAL A 59 0.96 -7.22 26.01
CA VAL A 59 1.69 -7.40 27.27
C VAL A 59 2.31 -8.79 27.30
N PHE A 60 3.61 -8.86 27.57
CA PHE A 60 4.36 -10.12 27.63
C PHE A 60 5.04 -10.38 28.98
N CYS A 61 5.21 -9.35 29.81
CA CYS A 61 5.81 -9.47 31.13
C CYS A 61 4.72 -9.50 32.23
N PRO A 62 4.90 -10.28 33.32
CA PRO A 62 4.03 -10.24 34.49
C PRO A 62 3.85 -8.84 35.09
N GLN A 63 4.82 -7.95 34.86
CA GLN A 63 4.85 -6.55 35.30
C GLN A 63 3.95 -5.62 34.48
N GLY A 64 3.23 -6.13 33.47
CA GLY A 64 2.32 -5.33 32.65
C GLY A 64 2.97 -4.62 31.46
N GLU A 65 4.22 -4.96 31.12
CA GLU A 65 4.99 -4.27 30.08
C GLU A 65 4.63 -4.76 28.68
N THR A 66 4.48 -3.81 27.76
CA THR A 66 4.26 -4.10 26.35
C THR A 66 5.56 -4.53 25.67
N LEU A 67 5.46 -5.25 24.54
CA LEU A 67 6.64 -5.65 23.77
C LEU A 67 7.52 -4.45 23.37
N GLU A 68 6.91 -3.34 22.99
CA GLU A 68 7.61 -2.10 22.66
C GLU A 68 8.43 -1.57 23.85
N GLN A 69 7.85 -1.59 25.05
CA GLN A 69 8.54 -1.16 26.28
C GLN A 69 9.69 -2.09 26.63
N VAL A 70 9.50 -3.41 26.48
CA VAL A 70 10.55 -4.41 26.70
C VAL A 70 11.71 -4.17 25.74
N ILE A 71 11.44 -4.04 24.44
CA ILE A 71 12.45 -3.77 23.42
C ILE A 71 13.19 -2.46 23.72
N ALA A 72 12.47 -1.40 24.09
CA ALA A 72 13.09 -0.11 24.43
C ALA A 72 14.02 -0.21 25.65
N LYS A 73 13.65 -1.01 26.67
CA LYS A 73 14.51 -1.28 27.82
C LYS A 73 15.75 -2.08 27.43
N ASP A 74 15.58 -3.11 26.61
CA ASP A 74 16.70 -3.92 26.14
C ASP A 74 17.68 -3.10 25.28
N ILE A 75 17.18 -2.22 24.42
CA ILE A 75 18.01 -1.28 23.65
C ILE A 75 18.78 -0.33 24.58
N ARG A 76 18.14 0.20 25.63
CA ARG A 76 18.84 1.06 26.61
C ARG A 76 19.89 0.30 27.42
N ARG A 77 19.65 -0.98 27.68
CA ARG A 77 20.53 -1.85 28.47
C ARG A 77 21.76 -2.31 27.70
N ILE A 78 21.57 -2.77 26.45
CA ILE A 78 22.64 -3.35 25.62
C ILE A 78 23.28 -2.27 24.71
N GLY A 79 22.52 -1.26 24.31
CA GLY A 79 22.91 -0.25 23.34
C GLY A 79 22.65 -0.68 21.89
N SER A 80 22.66 0.30 20.98
CA SER A 80 22.55 0.09 19.54
C SER A 80 23.90 0.28 18.85
N GLU A 81 24.10 -0.44 17.73
CA GLU A 81 25.24 -0.21 16.84
C GLU A 81 25.23 1.24 16.32
N PHE A 82 26.40 1.85 16.19
CA PHE A 82 26.51 3.19 15.61
C PHE A 82 26.58 3.04 14.08
N SER A 83 25.51 3.40 13.38
CA SER A 83 25.62 3.67 11.94
C SER A 83 26.22 5.05 11.80
N SER A 84 27.32 5.18 11.06
CA SER A 84 27.68 6.50 10.54
C SER A 84 26.47 7.01 9.74
N PRO A 85 25.98 8.23 10.00
CA PRO A 85 24.90 8.78 9.21
C PRO A 85 25.36 8.79 7.74
N LYS A 86 24.51 8.28 6.85
CA LYS A 86 24.74 8.46 5.40
C LYS A 86 24.89 9.96 5.13
N ASP A 87 25.79 10.29 4.22
CA ASP A 87 25.99 11.67 3.79
C ASP A 87 24.64 12.30 3.40
N ALA A 88 24.32 13.44 4.02
CA ALA A 88 23.01 14.08 3.87
C ALA A 88 22.76 14.45 2.40
N GLU A 89 23.82 14.79 1.67
CA GLU A 89 23.76 15.11 0.25
C GLU A 89 23.35 13.90 -0.59
N SER A 90 23.93 12.72 -0.34
CA SER A 90 23.54 11.46 -0.99
C SER A 90 22.07 11.10 -0.76
N VAL A 91 21.54 11.29 0.46
CA VAL A 91 20.13 10.99 0.77
C VAL A 91 19.19 11.95 0.03
N LEU A 92 19.56 13.23 -0.05
CA LEU A 92 18.78 14.22 -0.78
C LEU A 92 18.76 13.94 -2.29
N VAL A 93 19.88 13.50 -2.87
CA VAL A 93 19.98 13.09 -4.27
C VAL A 93 19.08 11.89 -4.55
N ASP A 94 19.17 10.82 -3.77
CA ASP A 94 18.33 9.62 -3.93
C ASP A 94 16.84 9.95 -3.83
N MET A 95 16.47 10.84 -2.91
CA MET A 95 15.10 11.31 -2.75
C MET A 95 14.64 12.16 -3.94
N ALA A 96 15.49 13.05 -4.44
CA ALA A 96 15.19 13.89 -5.61
C ALA A 96 14.98 13.03 -6.86
N ASP A 97 15.85 12.05 -7.10
CA ASP A 97 15.75 11.12 -8.22
C ASP A 97 14.48 10.28 -8.15
N SER A 98 14.15 9.76 -6.97
CA SER A 98 12.94 8.98 -6.75
C SER A 98 11.68 9.80 -7.03
N LYS A 99 11.63 11.03 -6.49
CA LYS A 99 10.50 11.95 -6.71
C LYS A 99 10.39 12.40 -8.17
N SER A 100 11.52 12.62 -8.85
CA SER A 100 11.54 13.00 -10.27
C SER A 100 10.99 11.89 -11.17
N LYS A 101 11.38 10.63 -10.91
CA LYS A 101 10.83 9.45 -11.61
C LYS A 101 9.34 9.29 -11.38
N GLU A 102 8.90 9.42 -10.13
CA GLU A 102 7.48 9.34 -9.77
C GLU A 102 6.66 10.45 -10.43
N ALA A 103 7.14 11.70 -10.39
CA ALA A 103 6.48 12.83 -11.02
C ALA A 103 6.34 12.62 -12.55
N SER A 104 7.39 12.10 -13.20
CA SER A 104 7.36 11.81 -14.63
C SER A 104 6.32 10.73 -14.96
N ARG A 105 6.24 9.68 -14.15
CA ARG A 105 5.23 8.62 -14.30
C ARG A 105 3.81 9.16 -14.12
N LEU A 106 3.58 9.98 -13.09
CA LEU A 106 2.28 10.57 -12.81
C LEU A 106 1.83 11.51 -13.94
N ARG A 107 2.73 12.32 -14.50
CA ARG A 107 2.44 13.17 -15.65
C ARG A 107 2.01 12.36 -16.87
N SER A 108 2.73 11.28 -17.18
CA SER A 108 2.38 10.39 -18.30
C SER A 108 1.01 9.73 -18.11
N MET A 109 0.72 9.25 -16.89
CA MET A 109 -0.59 8.68 -16.57
C MET A 109 -1.71 9.71 -16.68
N LEU A 110 -1.48 10.93 -16.21
CA LEU A 110 -2.45 12.03 -16.30
C LEU A 110 -2.77 12.37 -17.75
N GLU A 111 -1.75 12.48 -18.61
CA GLU A 111 -1.93 12.76 -20.03
C GLU A 111 -2.74 11.64 -20.72
N GLN A 112 -2.39 10.38 -20.45
CA GLN A 112 -3.13 9.24 -20.99
C GLN A 112 -4.61 9.27 -20.56
N LYS A 113 -4.87 9.52 -19.27
CA LYS A 113 -6.22 9.54 -18.72
C LYS A 113 -7.03 10.75 -19.19
N SER A 114 -6.38 11.89 -19.44
CA SER A 114 -7.03 13.06 -20.04
C SER A 114 -7.51 12.77 -21.45
N LYS A 115 -6.65 12.17 -22.29
CA LYS A 115 -7.01 11.77 -23.67
C LYS A 115 -8.15 10.75 -23.68
N GLU A 116 -8.11 9.77 -22.79
CA GLU A 116 -9.20 8.79 -22.65
C GLU A 116 -10.52 9.48 -22.24
N ASN A 117 -10.47 10.47 -21.34
CA ASN A 117 -11.65 11.22 -20.93
C ASN A 117 -12.25 12.06 -22.07
N GLU A 118 -11.41 12.71 -22.86
CA GLU A 118 -11.83 13.48 -24.04
C GLU A 118 -12.54 12.58 -25.06
N LEU A 119 -11.96 11.43 -25.40
CA LEU A 119 -12.58 10.45 -26.31
C LEU A 119 -13.93 9.93 -25.79
N LEU A 120 -14.04 9.68 -24.49
CA LEU A 120 -15.30 9.25 -23.88
C LEU A 120 -16.36 10.36 -23.93
N ARG A 121 -15.98 11.63 -23.72
CA ARG A 121 -16.90 12.77 -23.84
C ARG A 121 -17.43 12.91 -25.26
N GLU A 122 -16.57 12.81 -26.27
CA GLU A 122 -16.97 12.86 -27.69
C GLU A 122 -17.95 11.72 -28.04
N GLN A 123 -17.69 10.50 -27.55
CA GLN A 123 -18.59 9.37 -27.74
C GLN A 123 -19.96 9.59 -27.07
N VAL A 124 -19.97 10.13 -25.85
CA VAL A 124 -21.21 10.46 -25.13
C VAL A 124 -22.01 11.51 -25.90
N GLU A 125 -21.36 12.55 -26.41
CA GLU A 125 -22.02 13.59 -27.21
C GLU A 125 -22.64 13.00 -28.48
N ARG A 126 -21.87 12.21 -29.23
CA ARG A 126 -22.33 11.54 -30.45
C ARG A 126 -23.52 10.62 -30.19
N LEU A 127 -23.43 9.74 -29.19
CA LEU A 127 -24.50 8.81 -28.85
C LEU A 127 -25.75 9.55 -28.35
N SER A 128 -25.56 10.65 -27.61
CA SER A 128 -26.68 11.48 -27.15
C SER A 128 -27.42 12.15 -28.32
N ALA A 129 -26.68 12.61 -29.33
CA ALA A 129 -27.26 13.17 -30.55
C ALA A 129 -28.03 12.09 -31.34
N GLU A 130 -27.46 10.90 -31.49
CA GLU A 130 -28.10 9.76 -32.18
C GLU A 130 -29.39 9.33 -31.48
N VAL A 131 -29.38 9.21 -30.15
CA VAL A 131 -30.58 8.91 -29.36
C VAL A 131 -31.66 9.98 -29.54
N ARG A 132 -31.29 11.27 -29.58
CA ARG A 132 -32.24 12.36 -29.83
C ARG A 132 -32.87 12.23 -31.22
N MET A 133 -32.07 11.96 -32.25
CA MET A 133 -32.57 11.78 -33.62
C MET A 133 -33.52 10.59 -33.71
N LEU A 134 -33.12 9.42 -33.20
CA LEU A 134 -33.94 8.21 -33.23
C LEU A 134 -35.27 8.41 -32.49
N ARG A 135 -35.27 9.13 -31.36
CA ARG A 135 -36.51 9.48 -30.64
C ARG A 135 -37.43 10.39 -31.45
N SER A 136 -36.88 11.38 -32.16
CA SER A 136 -37.66 12.24 -33.06
C SER A 136 -38.31 11.43 -34.18
N THR A 137 -37.51 10.60 -34.86
CA THR A 137 -38.00 9.74 -35.95
C THR A 137 -39.06 8.75 -35.45
N ALA A 138 -38.86 8.14 -34.28
CA ALA A 138 -39.86 7.25 -33.68
C ALA A 138 -41.18 7.98 -33.36
N ALA A 139 -41.11 9.21 -32.84
CA ALA A 139 -42.28 10.02 -32.56
C ALA A 139 -43.04 10.43 -33.85
N GLU A 140 -42.31 10.81 -34.90
CA GLU A 140 -42.89 11.13 -36.22
C GLU A 140 -43.59 9.91 -36.82
N VAL A 141 -42.95 8.75 -36.82
CA VAL A 141 -43.55 7.50 -37.31
C VAL A 141 -44.78 7.12 -36.50
N SER A 142 -44.73 7.24 -35.17
CA SER A 142 -45.89 6.98 -34.31
C SER A 142 -47.06 7.92 -34.64
N SER A 143 -46.79 9.22 -34.85
CA SER A 143 -47.82 10.19 -35.22
C SER A 143 -48.41 9.91 -36.60
N GLN A 144 -47.57 9.51 -37.58
CA GLN A 144 -48.03 9.10 -38.91
C GLN A 144 -48.90 7.84 -38.84
N GLN A 145 -48.53 6.86 -38.02
CA GLN A 145 -49.33 5.66 -37.79
C GLN A 145 -50.70 5.97 -37.18
N GLU A 146 -50.75 6.87 -36.18
CA GLU A 146 -52.00 7.30 -35.56
C GLU A 146 -52.92 7.99 -36.58
N MET A 147 -52.38 8.93 -37.37
CA MET A 147 -53.14 9.57 -38.47
C MET A 147 -53.64 8.57 -39.52
N MET A 148 -52.86 7.54 -39.83
CA MET A 148 -53.29 6.48 -40.77
C MET A 148 -54.45 5.66 -40.21
N ILE A 149 -54.42 5.32 -38.91
CA ILE A 149 -55.50 4.59 -38.23
C ILE A 149 -56.78 5.42 -38.23
N ASP A 150 -56.67 6.71 -37.89
CA ASP A 150 -57.84 7.60 -37.77
C ASP A 150 -58.48 7.95 -39.12
N SER A 151 -57.66 8.16 -40.15
CA SER A 151 -58.15 8.61 -41.46
C SER A 151 -58.36 7.50 -42.49
N GLY A 152 -57.85 6.29 -42.23
CA GLY A 152 -57.81 5.18 -43.19
C GLY A 152 -56.95 5.44 -44.43
N ARG A 153 -56.23 6.57 -44.48
CA ARG A 153 -55.35 6.94 -45.60
C ARG A 153 -53.95 6.40 -45.36
N SER A 154 -53.42 5.66 -46.33
CA SER A 154 -52.02 5.26 -46.33
C SER A 154 -51.14 6.45 -46.74
N PHE A 155 -50.26 6.87 -45.84
CA PHE A 155 -49.21 7.83 -46.13
C PHE A 155 -47.91 7.05 -46.36
N ILE A 156 -47.62 6.75 -47.62
CA ILE A 156 -46.34 6.16 -48.02
C ILE A 156 -45.46 7.32 -48.49
N LEU A 157 -44.30 7.48 -47.86
CA LEU A 157 -43.19 8.27 -48.39
C LEU A 157 -42.35 7.41 -49.33
#